data_AF-S4PPZ4-F1
#
_entry.id   AF-S4PPZ4-F1
#
_cell.length_a   1.000
_cell.length_b   1.000
_cell.length_c   1.000
_cell.angle_alpha   90.00
_cell.angle_beta   90.00
_cell.angle_gamma   90.00
#
_symmetry.space_group_name_H-M   'P 1'
#
loop_
_entity.id
_entity.type
_entity.pdbx_description
1 polymer ?
#
loop_
_entity_poly.entity_id
_entity_poly.type
_entity_poly.pdbx_seq_one_letter_code
_entity_poly.pdbx_strand_id
1 'polypeptide(L)'
;MSPGEKKIVAFHESGHALVGWLLEHTDALLKVTIVPRTNKALGFAQYTTSDQKLYSKEELFDRMCMALGGRAAEAITFNSITSGAQNDLEKVTKIAYAQVRVFGMSPTVGLLSFPDIKDREKSPFSKALKNLIDMEAKKLIADAYFRTEDILR
;
A
#
# COMPACT_ATOMS: atom_id res chain seq x y z
N MET A 1 -25.13 -1.44 -6.21
CA MET A 1 -24.51 -2.20 -5.11
C MET A 1 -25.55 -3.06 -4.42
N SER A 2 -25.44 -4.37 -4.60
CA SER A 2 -26.22 -5.36 -3.86
C SER A 2 -25.89 -5.32 -2.36
N PRO A 3 -26.75 -5.89 -1.48
CA PRO A 3 -26.43 -6.01 -0.06
C PRO A 3 -25.11 -6.74 0.22
N GLY A 4 -24.77 -7.74 -0.59
CA GLY A 4 -23.51 -8.48 -0.48
C GLY A 4 -22.28 -7.62 -0.80
N GLU A 5 -22.33 -6.85 -1.90
CA GLU A 5 -21.26 -5.93 -2.28
C GLU A 5 -21.07 -4.83 -1.23
N LYS A 6 -22.16 -4.29 -0.66
CA LYS A 6 -22.10 -3.33 0.46
C LYS A 6 -21.36 -3.90 1.65
N LYS A 7 -21.61 -5.17 1.99
CA LYS A 7 -20.92 -5.83 3.10
C LYS A 7 -19.43 -5.94 2.83
N ILE A 8 -19.03 -6.38 1.63
CA ILE A 8 -17.62 -6.49 1.27
C ILE A 8 -16.91 -5.14 1.37
N VAL A 9 -17.50 -4.09 0.76
CA VAL A 9 -16.95 -2.73 0.82
C VAL A 9 -16.85 -2.23 2.26
N ALA A 10 -17.84 -2.50 3.11
CA ALA A 10 -17.78 -2.08 4.50
C ALA A 10 -16.60 -2.69 5.26
N PHE A 11 -16.32 -3.98 5.08
CA PHE A 11 -15.16 -4.62 5.70
C PHE A 11 -13.84 -4.14 5.09
N HIS A 12 -13.82 -3.90 3.77
CA HIS A 12 -12.66 -3.32 3.09
C HIS A 12 -12.28 -1.96 3.68
N GLU A 13 -13.23 -1.02 3.73
CA GLU A 13 -12.99 0.31 4.28
C GLU A 13 -12.68 0.27 5.79
N SER A 14 -13.28 -0.67 6.53
CA SER A 14 -12.98 -0.88 7.95
C SER A 14 -11.54 -1.39 8.17
N GLY A 15 -11.02 -2.21 7.25
CA GLY A 15 -9.65 -2.69 7.30
C GLY A 15 -8.63 -1.56 7.20
N HIS A 16 -8.82 -0.65 6.24
CA HIS A 16 -7.99 0.55 6.14
C HIS A 16 -8.08 1.42 7.39
N ALA A 17 -9.30 1.65 7.88
CA ALA A 17 -9.54 2.49 9.04
C ALA A 17 -8.90 1.94 10.32
N LEU A 18 -9.05 0.65 10.58
CA LEU A 18 -8.56 0.01 11.79
C LEU A 18 -7.03 -0.06 11.79
N VAL A 19 -6.41 -0.48 10.69
CA VAL A 19 -4.95 -0.51 10.56
C VAL A 19 -4.39 0.90 10.64
N GLY A 20 -5.03 1.87 9.98
CA GLY A 20 -4.68 3.28 10.06
C GLY A 20 -4.74 3.82 11.49
N TRP A 21 -5.71 3.39 12.29
CA TRP A 21 -5.86 3.83 13.68
C TRP A 21 -4.86 3.19 14.64
N LEU A 22 -4.43 1.95 14.39
CA LEU A 22 -3.58 1.18 15.29
C LEU A 22 -2.08 1.39 15.06
N LEU A 23 -1.69 1.89 13.89
CA LEU A 23 -0.30 2.20 13.55
C LEU A 23 0.10 3.59 14.03
N GLU A 24 1.39 3.76 14.33
CA GLU A 24 1.94 5.01 14.88
C GLU A 24 2.13 6.08 13.80
N HIS A 25 2.53 5.66 12.60
CA HIS A 25 3.03 6.55 11.55
C HIS A 25 2.07 6.71 10.37
N THR A 26 0.78 6.85 10.67
CA THR A 26 -0.29 6.97 9.67
C THR A 26 -0.90 8.37 9.69
N ASP A 27 -1.43 8.79 8.54
CA ASP A 27 -2.17 10.03 8.46
C ASP A 27 -3.49 9.89 9.25
N ALA A 28 -3.93 10.95 9.93
CA ALA A 28 -5.11 10.89 10.77
C ALA A 28 -6.37 10.62 9.93
N LEU A 29 -7.14 9.60 10.33
CA LEU A 29 -8.39 9.23 9.67
C LEU A 29 -9.48 10.27 9.98
N LEU A 30 -9.94 10.99 8.94
CA LEU A 30 -10.95 12.03 9.07
C LEU A 30 -12.37 11.50 8.87
N LYS A 31 -12.56 10.62 7.88
CA LYS A 31 -13.88 10.11 7.52
C LYS A 31 -13.79 8.80 6.76
N VAL A 32 -14.65 7.85 7.08
CA VAL A 32 -14.86 6.61 6.32
C VAL A 32 -16.27 6.58 5.78
N THR A 33 -16.45 6.16 4.53
CA THR A 33 -17.78 5.97 3.95
C THR A 33 -17.82 4.81 2.97
N ILE A 34 -18.93 4.07 2.99
CA ILE A 34 -19.24 2.98 2.06
C ILE A 34 -20.19 3.43 0.95
N VAL A 35 -20.48 4.73 0.88
CA VAL A 35 -21.37 5.31 -0.11
C VAL A 35 -20.54 5.73 -1.33
N PRO A 36 -20.80 5.19 -2.53
CA PRO A 36 -20.06 5.55 -3.72
C PRO A 36 -20.27 7.03 -4.06
N ARG A 37 -19.19 7.80 -4.18
CA ARG A 37 -19.25 9.22 -4.62
C ARG A 37 -18.91 9.42 -6.10
N THR A 38 -18.22 8.47 -6.73
CA THR A 38 -17.79 8.52 -8.14
C THR A 38 -17.85 7.13 -8.78
N ASN A 39 -17.95 7.05 -10.11
CA ASN A 39 -18.11 5.79 -10.86
C ASN A 39 -16.97 4.75 -10.68
N LYS A 40 -15.88 5.07 -9.98
CA LYS A 40 -14.72 4.18 -9.79
C LYS A 40 -14.46 3.75 -8.33
N ALA A 41 -15.15 4.33 -7.35
CA ALA A 41 -14.91 4.03 -5.93
C ALA A 41 -16.23 3.67 -5.24
N LEU A 42 -16.30 2.43 -4.73
CA LEU A 42 -17.49 1.91 -4.04
C LEU A 42 -17.56 2.37 -2.57
N GLY A 43 -16.42 2.80 -2.00
CA GLY A 43 -16.22 3.40 -0.68
C GLY A 43 -14.94 4.25 -0.68
N PHE A 44 -14.68 4.99 0.40
CA PHE A 44 -13.42 5.72 0.60
C PHE A 44 -13.16 6.10 2.07
N ALA A 45 -11.92 5.91 2.51
CA ALA A 45 -11.34 6.50 3.71
C ALA A 45 -10.55 7.78 3.39
N GLN A 46 -10.94 8.90 4.01
CA GLN A 46 -10.27 10.19 3.90
C GLN A 46 -9.31 10.40 5.06
N TYR A 47 -8.07 10.73 4.74
CA TYR A 47 -7.01 11.02 5.69
C TYR A 47 -6.60 12.51 5.63
N THR A 48 -5.96 13.01 6.68
CA THR A 48 -5.33 14.33 6.66
C THR A 48 -4.21 14.39 5.63
N THR A 49 -4.12 15.48 4.87
CA THR A 49 -2.95 15.74 4.03
C THR A 49 -1.81 16.22 4.91
N SER A 50 -0.79 15.40 5.11
CA SER A 50 0.45 15.84 5.74
C SER A 50 1.30 16.59 4.71
N ASP A 51 1.71 17.84 5.02
CA ASP A 51 2.70 18.60 4.26
C ASP A 51 4.14 18.08 4.43
N GLN A 52 4.28 16.93 5.10
CA GLN A 52 5.55 16.28 5.36
C GLN A 52 6.23 15.83 4.06
N LYS A 53 7.45 16.34 3.87
CA LYS A 53 8.28 16.11 2.68
C LYS A 53 9.29 14.97 2.86
N LEU A 54 9.57 14.60 4.12
CA LEU A 54 10.57 13.60 4.47
C LEU A 54 9.87 12.45 5.18
N TYR A 55 10.08 11.23 4.67
CA TYR A 55 9.53 10.02 5.25
C TYR A 55 10.65 9.07 5.67
N SER A 56 10.53 8.51 6.87
CA SER A 56 11.34 7.40 7.34
C SER A 56 10.93 6.09 6.66
N LYS A 57 11.73 5.05 6.85
CA LYS A 57 11.42 3.71 6.34
C LYS A 57 10.18 3.15 7.03
N GLU A 58 10.07 3.38 8.34
CA GLU A 58 8.99 2.95 9.20
C GLU A 58 7.67 3.63 8.80
N GLU A 59 7.69 4.95 8.56
CA GLU A 59 6.51 5.70 8.09
C GLU A 59 6.00 5.19 6.73
N LEU A 60 6.91 4.90 5.79
CA LEU A 60 6.54 4.33 4.50
C LEU A 60 5.99 2.90 4.64
N PHE A 61 6.55 2.11 5.56
CA PHE A 61 6.08 0.76 5.83
C PHE A 61 4.68 0.75 6.44
N ASP A 62 4.40 1.62 7.41
CA ASP A 62 3.07 1.77 8.03
C ASP A 62 2.04 2.24 7.00
N ARG A 63 2.42 3.15 6.10
CA ARG A 63 1.56 3.56 4.97
C ARG A 63 1.26 2.41 4.02
N MET A 64 2.21 1.53 3.75
CA MET A 64 1.96 0.30 3.00
C MET A 64 1.00 -0.62 3.74
N CYS A 65 1.18 -0.80 5.05
CA CYS A 65 0.31 -1.64 5.88
C CYS A 65 -1.15 -1.15 5.89
N MET A 66 -1.35 0.16 6.07
CA MET A 66 -2.66 0.81 6.01
C MET A 66 -3.32 0.63 4.64
N ALA A 67 -2.58 0.79 3.55
CA ALA A 67 -3.10 0.57 2.20
C ALA A 67 -3.43 -0.92 1.93
N LEU A 68 -2.74 -1.85 2.56
CA LEU A 68 -3.07 -3.28 2.46
C LEU A 68 -4.26 -3.70 3.34
N GLY A 69 -4.68 -2.84 4.28
CA GLY A 69 -5.76 -3.11 5.25
C GLY A 69 -7.06 -3.59 4.63
N GLY A 70 -7.52 -2.98 3.54
CA GLY A 70 -8.76 -3.39 2.87
C GLY A 70 -8.70 -4.79 2.29
N ARG A 71 -7.58 -5.13 1.60
CA ARG A 71 -7.35 -6.49 1.08
C ARG A 71 -7.28 -7.52 2.21
N ALA A 72 -6.56 -7.22 3.28
CA ALA A 72 -6.40 -8.14 4.41
C ALA A 72 -7.74 -8.38 5.12
N ALA A 73 -8.54 -7.34 5.34
CA ALA A 73 -9.86 -7.47 5.96
C ALA A 73 -10.83 -8.32 5.13
N GLU A 74 -10.81 -8.18 3.80
CA GLU A 74 -11.56 -9.06 2.90
C GLU A 74 -11.13 -10.53 3.06
N ALA A 75 -9.82 -10.78 3.00
CA ALA A 75 -9.27 -12.13 3.08
C ALA A 75 -9.60 -12.81 4.42
N ILE A 76 -9.45 -12.11 5.55
CA ILE A 76 -9.73 -12.64 6.88
C ILE A 76 -11.22 -12.92 7.07
N THR A 77 -12.09 -12.01 6.64
CA THR A 77 -13.53 -12.10 6.92
C THR A 77 -14.27 -13.03 5.98
N PHE A 78 -13.95 -12.97 4.68
CA PHE A 78 -14.71 -13.66 3.63
C PHE A 78 -13.96 -14.86 3.03
N ASN A 79 -12.70 -15.09 3.43
CA ASN A 79 -11.82 -16.09 2.83
C ASN A 79 -11.77 -15.96 1.30
N SER A 80 -11.87 -14.73 0.81
CA SER A 80 -11.96 -14.38 -0.61
C SER A 80 -11.49 -12.94 -0.80
N ILE A 81 -11.00 -12.63 -2.00
CA ILE A 81 -10.45 -11.32 -2.34
C ILE A 81 -11.15 -10.76 -3.58
N THR A 82 -11.32 -9.44 -3.65
CA THR A 82 -11.99 -8.77 -4.77
C THR A 82 -11.04 -7.94 -5.62
N SER A 83 -11.51 -7.46 -6.80
CA SER A 83 -10.78 -6.47 -7.60
C SER A 83 -10.75 -5.07 -6.97
N GLY A 84 -11.46 -4.83 -5.86
CA GLY A 84 -11.57 -3.51 -5.22
C GLY A 84 -10.24 -2.92 -4.74
N ALA A 85 -9.28 -3.77 -4.34
CA ALA A 85 -7.98 -3.31 -3.83
C ALA A 85 -6.96 -2.91 -4.91
N GLN A 86 -7.36 -2.82 -6.19
CA GLN A 86 -6.42 -2.53 -7.29
C GLN A 86 -5.63 -1.23 -7.05
N ASN A 87 -6.33 -0.15 -6.67
CA ASN A 87 -5.70 1.14 -6.46
C ASN A 87 -4.72 1.12 -5.28
N ASP A 88 -5.02 0.33 -4.25
CA ASP A 88 -4.17 0.23 -3.06
C ASP A 88 -2.92 -0.58 -3.35
N LEU A 89 -3.06 -1.68 -4.10
CA LEU A 89 -1.91 -2.44 -4.60
C LEU A 89 -1.00 -1.59 -5.51
N GLU A 90 -1.57 -0.72 -6.33
CA GLU A 90 -0.78 0.21 -7.15
C GLU A 90 0.03 1.19 -6.28
N LYS A 91 -0.60 1.78 -5.24
CA LYS A 91 0.08 2.67 -4.30
C LYS A 91 1.20 1.95 -3.54
N VAL A 92 0.90 0.78 -2.98
CA VAL A 92 1.83 -0.06 -2.22
C VAL A 92 3.03 -0.44 -3.09
N THR A 93 2.78 -0.83 -4.34
CA THR A 93 3.83 -1.15 -5.31
C THR A 93 4.71 0.06 -5.59
N LYS A 94 4.13 1.24 -5.83
CA LYS A 94 4.90 2.48 -6.05
C LYS A 94 5.79 2.82 -4.85
N ILE A 95 5.26 2.71 -3.63
CA ILE A 95 6.03 2.97 -2.41
C ILE A 95 7.17 1.97 -2.27
N ALA A 96 6.91 0.66 -2.45
CA ALA A 96 7.93 -0.37 -2.35
C ALA A 96 9.07 -0.16 -3.35
N TYR A 97 8.74 0.09 -4.62
CA TYR A 97 9.76 0.39 -5.63
C TYR A 97 10.50 1.69 -5.33
N ALA A 98 9.85 2.75 -4.84
CA ALA A 98 10.52 3.99 -4.46
C ALA A 98 11.54 3.74 -3.33
N GLN A 99 11.17 2.99 -2.29
CA GLN A 99 12.05 2.63 -1.18
C GLN A 99 13.29 1.88 -1.67
N VAL A 100 13.10 0.86 -2.50
CA VAL A 100 14.19 -0.02 -2.94
C VAL A 100 15.05 0.62 -4.03
N ARG A 101 14.44 1.26 -5.03
CA ARG A 101 15.12 1.74 -6.25
C ARG A 101 15.60 3.19 -6.16
N VAL A 102 14.88 4.05 -5.45
CA VAL A 102 15.11 5.52 -5.47
C VAL A 102 15.70 6.01 -4.17
N PHE A 103 15.20 5.54 -3.03
CA PHE A 103 15.60 6.03 -1.71
C PHE A 103 16.76 5.25 -1.08
N GLY A 104 17.17 4.11 -1.67
CA GLY A 104 18.27 3.31 -1.14
C GLY A 104 17.97 2.66 0.22
N MET A 105 16.70 2.37 0.52
CA MET A 105 16.24 1.82 1.80
C MET A 105 16.31 0.29 1.90
N SER A 106 16.78 -0.38 0.83
CA SER A 106 17.10 -1.81 0.84
C SER A 106 18.59 -2.01 1.12
N PRO A 107 18.97 -2.71 2.21
CA PRO A 107 20.36 -3.05 2.49
C PRO A 107 21.00 -3.89 1.37
N THR A 108 20.21 -4.73 0.71
CA THR A 108 20.67 -5.64 -0.35
C THR A 108 20.99 -4.90 -1.65
N VAL A 109 20.18 -3.90 -2.01
CA VAL A 109 20.44 -3.04 -3.19
C VAL A 109 21.51 -1.98 -2.88
N GLY A 110 21.56 -1.50 -1.64
CA GLY A 110 22.50 -0.48 -1.17
C GLY A 110 22.04 0.95 -1.45
N LEU A 111 22.94 1.90 -1.23
CA LEU A 111 22.71 3.35 -1.33
C LEU A 111 22.74 3.86 -2.79
N LEU A 112 21.99 3.20 -3.66
CA LEU A 112 21.84 3.56 -5.07
C LEU A 112 20.49 4.24 -5.31
N SER A 113 20.45 5.13 -6.30
CA SER A 113 19.22 5.85 -6.67
C SER A 113 19.04 5.87 -8.18
N PHE A 114 17.89 5.36 -8.64
CA PHE A 114 17.52 5.30 -10.05
C PHE A 114 16.10 5.83 -10.26
N PRO A 115 15.86 7.15 -10.24
CA PRO A 115 14.54 7.73 -10.52
C PRO A 115 14.05 7.40 -11.94
N ASP A 116 12.75 7.48 -12.18
CA ASP A 116 12.18 7.32 -13.52
C ASP A 116 12.54 8.53 -14.40
N ILE A 117 13.22 8.24 -15.51
CA ILE A 117 13.58 9.24 -16.52
C ILE A 117 12.80 8.88 -17.78
N LYS A 118 11.85 9.75 -18.16
CA LYS A 118 10.89 9.52 -19.26
C LYS A 118 11.56 9.30 -20.63
N ASP A 119 12.80 9.75 -20.81
CA ASP A 119 13.55 9.69 -22.08
C ASP A 119 14.71 8.66 -22.11
N ARG A 120 14.71 7.66 -21.22
CA ARG A 120 15.71 6.58 -21.31
C ARG A 120 15.16 5.36 -22.05
N GLU A 121 15.63 5.14 -23.27
CA GLU A 121 15.37 3.90 -24.04
C GLU A 121 15.97 2.65 -23.35
N LYS A 122 16.98 2.82 -22.49
CA LYS A 122 17.65 1.71 -21.77
C LYS A 122 17.65 1.94 -20.26
N SER A 123 17.36 0.86 -19.52
CA SER A 123 17.43 0.82 -18.06
C SER A 123 18.83 1.25 -17.57
N PRO A 124 18.94 2.12 -16.55
CA PRO A 124 20.22 2.58 -16.02
C PRO A 124 21.04 1.49 -15.31
N PHE A 125 20.44 0.33 -15.04
CA PHE A 125 21.04 -0.76 -14.30
C PHE A 125 20.91 -2.10 -15.03
N SER A 126 21.79 -3.03 -14.64
CA SER A 126 21.86 -4.38 -15.22
C SER A 126 20.58 -5.19 -14.97
N LYS A 127 20.37 -6.23 -15.78
CA LYS A 127 19.25 -7.17 -15.59
C LYS A 127 19.32 -7.87 -14.22
N ALA A 128 20.53 -8.15 -13.72
CA ALA A 128 20.73 -8.74 -12.41
C ALA A 128 20.23 -7.81 -11.28
N LEU A 129 20.59 -6.52 -11.34
CA LEU A 129 20.12 -5.54 -10.36
C LEU A 129 18.62 -5.29 -10.47
N LYS A 130 18.07 -5.32 -11.69
CA LYS A 130 16.61 -5.25 -11.90
C LYS A 130 15.87 -6.38 -11.17
N ASN A 131 16.31 -7.62 -11.37
CA ASN A 131 15.71 -8.78 -10.71
C ASN A 131 15.83 -8.68 -9.18
N LEU A 132 16.96 -8.17 -8.68
CA LEU A 132 17.17 -7.96 -7.25
C LEU A 132 16.18 -6.94 -6.67
N ILE A 133 15.99 -5.81 -7.36
CA ILE A 133 14.99 -4.79 -6.98
C ILE A 133 13.58 -5.40 -6.94
N ASP A 134 13.21 -6.19 -7.95
CA ASP A 134 11.90 -6.83 -8.02
C ASP A 134 11.68 -7.82 -6.85
N MET A 135 12.71 -8.59 -6.50
CA MET A 135 12.65 -9.51 -5.34
C MET A 135 12.52 -8.76 -4.02
N GLU A 136 13.29 -7.69 -3.81
CA GLU A 136 13.26 -6.89 -2.59
C GLU A 136 11.93 -6.15 -2.43
N ALA A 137 11.38 -5.57 -3.50
CA ALA A 137 10.06 -4.95 -3.48
C ALA A 137 8.97 -5.98 -3.18
N LYS A 138 9.00 -7.16 -3.81
CA LYS A 138 8.05 -8.24 -3.52
C LYS A 138 8.11 -8.68 -2.06
N LYS A 139 9.32 -8.83 -1.50
CA LYS A 139 9.53 -9.18 -0.10
C LYS A 139 8.95 -8.12 0.83
N LEU A 140 9.25 -6.85 0.57
CA LEU A 140 8.76 -5.73 1.37
C LEU A 140 7.22 -5.65 1.41
N ILE A 141 6.56 -5.88 0.27
CA ILE A 141 5.10 -5.91 0.19
C ILE A 141 4.54 -7.10 0.96
N ALA A 142 5.17 -8.27 0.87
CA ALA A 142 4.75 -9.45 1.62
C ALA A 142 4.88 -9.22 3.13
N ASP A 143 6.01 -8.67 3.58
CA ASP A 143 6.25 -8.34 4.99
C ASP A 143 5.22 -7.33 5.51
N ALA A 144 4.89 -6.29 4.72
CA ALA A 144 3.83 -5.34 5.04
C ALA A 144 2.46 -6.02 5.14
N TYR A 145 2.13 -6.92 4.21
CA TYR A 145 0.87 -7.67 4.22
C TYR A 145 0.76 -8.57 5.46
N PHE A 146 1.82 -9.31 5.81
CA PHE A 146 1.85 -10.14 7.00
C PHE A 146 1.65 -9.32 8.28
N ARG A 147 2.30 -8.15 8.37
CA ARG A 147 2.10 -7.24 9.50
C ARG A 147 0.66 -6.71 9.56
N THR A 148 0.06 -6.37 8.42
CA THR A 148 -1.34 -5.96 8.35
C THR A 148 -2.28 -7.07 8.83
N GLU A 149 -2.06 -8.32 8.43
CA GLU A 149 -2.87 -9.45 8.91
C GLU A 149 -2.72 -9.68 10.42
N ASP A 150 -1.50 -9.53 10.97
CA ASP A 150 -1.22 -9.62 12.41
C ASP A 150 -1.96 -8.55 13.21
N ILE A 151 -2.06 -7.33 12.68
CA ILE A 151 -2.80 -6.22 13.33
C ILE A 151 -4.32 -6.46 13.33
N LEU A 152 -4.85 -7.16 12.32
CA LEU A 152 -6.29 -7.36 12.14
C LEU A 152 -6.84 -8.64 12.78
N ARG A 153 -5.98 -9.50 13.34
CA ARG A 153 -6.35 -10.75 14.02
C ARG A 153 -6.43 -10.56 15.54
#